data_AF-A0AAP2G5U8-F1
#
_entry.id   AF-A0AAP2G5U8-F1
#
_cell.length_a   1.000
_cell.length_b   1.000
_cell.length_c   1.000
_cell.angle_alpha   90.00
_cell.angle_beta   90.00
_cell.angle_gamma   90.00
#
_symmetry.space_group_name_H-M   'P 1'
#
loop_
_entity.id
_entity.type
_entity.pdbx_description
1 polymer ?
#
loop_
_entity_poly.entity_id
_entity_poly.type
_entity_poly.pdbx_seq_one_letter_code
_entity_poly.pdbx_strand_id
1 'polypeptide(L)'
;MKGDDLLKYPNNDSDWSEEHWKNFIEYLIEDKFFTYKQLASGILGQLNPPQVGTGTTEIVKHHYPPRKAWQNVKNWFYSQSGRCEDCGTRLDLQTDHVIPRQELGVEADRLDNFLLRCRRCNVVRRPSHKNGGVLNLTSSSALMWILLTRRPKTYPAFEKLCRDYGMKMASIRFQEAWALAIWLEKEGEYEIDK
;
A
#
# COMPACT_ATOMS: atom_id res chain seq x y z
N MET A 1 -10.26 23.76 -4.04
CA MET A 1 -9.87 23.81 -2.61
C MET A 1 -8.38 24.16 -2.53
N LYS A 2 -7.95 25.05 -1.62
CA LYS A 2 -6.51 25.38 -1.51
C LYS A 2 -5.80 24.38 -0.59
N GLY A 3 -4.50 24.15 -0.77
CA GLY A 3 -3.72 23.22 0.07
C GLY A 3 -3.86 23.50 1.59
N ASP A 4 -4.04 24.76 1.97
CA ASP A 4 -4.25 25.18 3.37
C ASP A 4 -5.57 24.69 3.97
N ASP A 5 -6.57 24.36 3.14
CA ASP A 5 -7.84 23.83 3.62
C ASP A 5 -7.71 22.39 4.16
N LEU A 6 -6.72 21.63 3.68
CA LEU A 6 -6.44 20.28 4.17
C LEU A 6 -5.87 20.27 5.59
N LEU A 7 -5.23 21.37 6.02
CA LEU A 7 -4.71 21.52 7.40
C LEU A 7 -5.83 21.55 8.45
N LYS A 8 -7.08 21.79 8.02
CA LYS A 8 -8.26 21.78 8.90
C LYS A 8 -8.76 20.36 9.20
N TYR A 9 -8.30 19.36 8.45
CA TYR A 9 -8.72 17.97 8.64
C TYR A 9 -7.99 17.31 9.82
N PRO A 10 -8.55 16.26 10.41
CA PRO A 10 -7.94 15.55 11.53
C PRO A 10 -6.48 15.16 11.25
N ASN A 11 -5.67 15.16 12.32
CA ASN A 11 -4.23 14.88 12.23
C ASN A 11 -3.89 13.43 11.90
N ASN A 12 -4.83 12.51 12.12
CA ASN A 12 -4.68 11.09 11.82
C ASN A 12 -5.60 10.68 10.67
N ASP A 13 -5.10 9.84 9.76
CA ASP A 13 -5.86 9.32 8.62
C ASP A 13 -7.03 8.42 9.07
N SER A 14 -6.90 7.78 10.23
CA SER A 14 -7.97 7.01 10.86
C SER A 14 -9.22 7.79 11.20
N ASP A 15 -9.06 9.09 11.41
CA ASP A 15 -10.16 9.96 11.81
C ASP A 15 -10.79 10.66 10.59
N TRP A 16 -10.33 10.34 9.37
CA TRP A 16 -10.87 10.90 8.14
C TRP A 16 -12.16 10.19 7.73
N SER A 17 -13.19 10.99 7.46
CA SER A 17 -14.44 10.50 6.86
C SER A 17 -14.26 10.23 5.36
N GLU A 18 -15.21 9.50 4.77
CA GLU A 18 -15.27 9.33 3.31
C GLU A 18 -15.35 10.68 2.57
N GLU A 19 -15.99 11.69 3.17
CA GLU A 19 -16.04 13.03 2.61
C GLU A 19 -14.65 13.70 2.60
N HIS A 20 -13.85 13.54 3.65
CA HIS A 20 -12.47 14.03 3.66
C HIS A 20 -11.64 13.37 2.56
N TRP A 21 -11.77 12.05 2.37
CA TRP A 21 -11.07 11.33 1.30
C TRP A 21 -11.50 11.78 -0.10
N LYS A 22 -12.81 11.94 -0.31
CA LYS A 22 -13.35 12.47 -1.57
C LYS A 22 -12.77 13.86 -1.87
N ASN A 23 -12.84 14.77 -0.91
CA ASN A 23 -12.34 16.13 -1.06
C ASN A 23 -10.83 16.13 -1.33
N PHE A 24 -10.07 15.25 -0.70
CA PHE A 24 -8.63 15.12 -0.97
C PHE A 24 -8.35 14.64 -2.40
N ILE A 25 -9.14 13.72 -2.96
CA ILE A 25 -9.03 13.32 -4.37
C ILE A 25 -9.32 14.52 -5.29
N GLU A 26 -10.36 15.28 -4.99
CA GLU A 26 -10.71 16.49 -5.77
C GLU A 26 -9.57 17.51 -5.74
N TYR A 27 -8.96 17.75 -4.56
CA TYR A 27 -7.75 18.57 -4.44
C TYR A 27 -6.62 18.07 -5.36
N LEU A 28 -6.30 16.78 -5.33
CA LEU A 28 -5.20 16.22 -6.14
C LEU A 28 -5.45 16.39 -7.65
N ILE A 29 -6.71 16.37 -8.08
CA ILE A 29 -7.09 16.57 -9.48
C ILE A 29 -7.05 18.04 -9.86
N GLU A 30 -7.61 18.92 -9.03
CA GLU A 30 -7.59 20.38 -9.23
C GLU A 30 -6.16 20.93 -9.29
N ASP A 31 -5.28 20.40 -8.43
CA ASP A 31 -3.86 20.75 -8.32
C ASP A 31 -2.97 19.96 -9.31
N LYS A 32 -3.60 19.26 -10.26
CA LYS A 32 -2.96 18.59 -11.41
C LYS A 32 -1.95 17.48 -11.06
N PHE A 33 -2.00 16.90 -9.85
CA PHE A 33 -1.21 15.70 -9.54
C PHE A 33 -1.56 14.52 -10.45
N PHE A 34 -2.84 14.39 -10.80
CA PHE A 34 -3.33 13.43 -11.79
C PHE A 34 -4.71 13.81 -12.31
N THR A 35 -5.10 13.21 -13.43
CA THR A 35 -6.46 13.31 -13.98
C THR A 35 -7.36 12.18 -13.46
N TYR A 36 -8.68 12.32 -13.55
CA TYR A 36 -9.61 11.21 -13.29
C TYR A 36 -9.28 9.95 -14.10
N LYS A 37 -8.82 10.12 -15.36
CA LYS A 37 -8.39 8.99 -16.19
C LYS A 37 -7.21 8.25 -15.56
N GLN A 38 -6.21 8.96 -15.08
CA GLN A 38 -5.04 8.36 -14.41
C GLN A 38 -5.44 7.73 -13.07
N LEU A 39 -6.30 8.39 -12.27
CA LEU A 39 -6.83 7.82 -11.03
C LEU A 39 -7.54 6.50 -11.29
N ALA A 40 -8.51 6.50 -12.21
CA ALA A 40 -9.25 5.31 -12.60
C ALA A 40 -8.33 4.22 -13.14
N SER A 41 -7.35 4.57 -13.98
CA SER A 41 -6.40 3.60 -14.53
C SER A 41 -5.54 2.97 -13.44
N GLY A 42 -5.09 3.75 -12.45
CA GLY A 42 -4.36 3.25 -11.29
C GLY A 42 -5.21 2.29 -10.44
N ILE A 43 -6.46 2.67 -10.14
CA ILE A 43 -7.40 1.82 -9.39
C ILE A 43 -7.69 0.52 -10.14
N LEU A 44 -7.96 0.58 -11.45
CA LEU A 44 -8.17 -0.60 -12.28
C LEU A 44 -6.94 -1.52 -12.29
N GLY A 45 -5.73 -0.95 -12.31
CA GLY A 45 -4.49 -1.72 -12.17
C GLY A 45 -4.40 -2.44 -10.83
N GLN A 46 -4.82 -1.80 -9.73
CA GLN A 46 -4.85 -2.42 -8.40
C GLN A 46 -6.01 -3.41 -8.22
N LEU A 47 -7.10 -3.28 -8.99
CA LEU A 47 -8.20 -4.26 -9.03
C LEU A 47 -7.83 -5.54 -9.79
N ASN A 48 -6.78 -5.50 -10.61
CA ASN A 48 -6.33 -6.68 -11.33
C ASN A 48 -5.93 -7.79 -10.33
N PRO A 49 -6.48 -9.01 -10.44
CA PRO A 49 -6.15 -10.09 -9.53
C PRO A 49 -4.64 -10.44 -9.53
N PRO A 50 -4.10 -11.01 -8.44
CA PRO A 50 -2.67 -11.30 -8.34
C PRO A 50 -2.20 -12.27 -9.42
N GLN A 51 -0.93 -12.12 -9.81
CA GLN A 51 -0.26 -12.99 -10.77
C GLN A 51 0.11 -14.35 -10.14
N VAL A 52 -0.91 -15.20 -9.95
CA VAL A 52 -0.74 -16.52 -9.33
C VAL A 52 -0.18 -17.58 -10.29
N GLY A 53 -0.40 -17.41 -11.60
CA GLY A 53 0.03 -18.37 -12.61
C GLY A 53 1.54 -18.51 -12.71
N THR A 54 2.29 -17.42 -12.51
CA THR A 54 3.76 -17.41 -12.52
C THR A 54 4.34 -17.44 -11.11
N GLY A 55 3.76 -16.69 -10.16
CA GLY A 55 4.26 -16.64 -8.79
C GLY A 55 3.88 -17.88 -7.98
N THR A 56 2.58 -18.07 -7.73
CA THR A 56 2.08 -19.15 -6.87
C THR A 56 2.38 -20.53 -7.44
N THR A 57 2.24 -20.73 -8.75
CA THR A 57 2.60 -22.01 -9.40
C THR A 57 4.05 -22.41 -9.15
N GLU A 58 4.98 -21.46 -9.24
CA GLU A 58 6.40 -21.74 -9.03
C GLU A 58 6.69 -22.17 -7.59
N ILE A 59 6.00 -21.57 -6.62
CA ILE A 59 6.14 -21.89 -5.21
C ILE A 59 5.64 -23.32 -4.92
N VAL A 60 4.43 -23.67 -5.38
CA VAL A 60 3.78 -24.94 -5.01
C VAL A 60 4.16 -26.12 -5.90
N LYS A 61 4.91 -25.91 -7.00
CA LYS A 61 5.11 -26.92 -8.05
C LYS A 61 5.69 -28.25 -7.54
N HIS A 62 6.46 -28.23 -6.46
CA HIS A 62 7.09 -29.42 -5.90
C HIS A 62 6.10 -30.37 -5.22
N HIS A 63 4.88 -29.92 -4.93
CA HIS A 63 3.79 -30.78 -4.44
C HIS A 63 2.97 -31.43 -5.56
N TYR A 64 3.24 -31.12 -6.83
CA TYR A 64 2.42 -31.60 -7.95
C TYR A 64 3.27 -32.28 -9.03
N PRO A 65 2.71 -33.23 -9.78
CA PRO A 65 3.38 -33.78 -10.95
C PRO A 65 3.74 -32.70 -11.98
N PRO A 66 4.75 -32.94 -12.84
CA PRO A 66 5.11 -32.01 -13.90
C PRO A 66 3.90 -31.53 -14.71
N ARG A 67 3.81 -30.23 -14.95
CA ARG A 67 2.73 -29.55 -15.69
C ARG A 67 1.33 -29.64 -15.05
N LYS A 68 1.20 -30.04 -13.78
CA LYS A 68 -0.09 -30.07 -13.05
C LYS A 68 -0.27 -28.96 -12.03
N ALA A 69 0.79 -28.25 -11.65
CA ALA A 69 0.74 -27.19 -10.65
C ALA A 69 -0.25 -26.06 -11.02
N TRP A 70 -0.18 -25.55 -12.25
CA TRP A 70 -1.08 -24.46 -12.69
C TRP A 70 -2.56 -24.86 -12.62
N GLN A 71 -2.92 -26.08 -13.00
CA GLN A 71 -4.32 -26.52 -12.96
C GLN A 71 -4.87 -26.50 -11.52
N ASN A 72 -4.07 -26.91 -10.54
CA ASN A 72 -4.45 -26.87 -9.13
C ASN A 72 -4.50 -25.44 -8.60
N VAL A 73 -3.50 -24.61 -8.90
CA VAL A 73 -3.47 -23.19 -8.54
C VAL A 73 -4.66 -22.46 -9.13
N LYS A 74 -5.03 -22.70 -10.39
CA LYS A 74 -6.18 -22.07 -11.04
C LYS A 74 -7.49 -22.45 -10.33
N ASN A 75 -7.67 -23.73 -10.02
CA ASN A 75 -8.86 -24.20 -9.31
C ASN A 75 -8.98 -23.55 -7.92
N TRP A 76 -7.88 -23.53 -7.16
CA TRP A 76 -7.81 -22.81 -5.89
C TRP A 76 -8.10 -21.31 -6.07
N PHE A 77 -7.48 -20.67 -7.05
CA PHE A 77 -7.61 -19.23 -7.27
C PHE A 77 -9.04 -18.83 -7.62
N TYR A 78 -9.72 -19.63 -8.44
CA TYR A 78 -11.11 -19.40 -8.83
C TYR A 78 -12.10 -19.71 -7.71
N SER A 79 -11.71 -20.48 -6.69
CA SER A 79 -12.54 -20.70 -5.51
C SER A 79 -12.39 -19.59 -4.45
N GLN A 80 -11.48 -18.62 -4.65
CA GLN A 80 -11.30 -17.53 -3.69
C GLN A 80 -12.39 -16.47 -3.82
N SER A 81 -12.66 -15.73 -2.73
CA SER A 81 -13.65 -14.63 -2.70
C SER A 81 -13.28 -13.42 -3.55
N GLY A 82 -12.00 -13.33 -3.96
CA GLY A 82 -11.43 -12.15 -4.62
C GLY A 82 -11.39 -10.93 -3.71
N ARG A 83 -11.34 -11.13 -2.39
CA ARG A 83 -11.19 -10.09 -1.36
C ARG A 83 -10.04 -10.44 -0.42
N CYS A 84 -9.45 -9.42 0.19
CA CYS A 84 -8.50 -9.59 1.27
C CYS A 84 -9.20 -10.28 2.45
N GLU A 85 -8.59 -11.35 2.98
CA GLU A 85 -9.12 -12.07 4.14
C GLU A 85 -9.30 -11.16 5.36
N ASP A 86 -8.36 -10.25 5.60
CA ASP A 86 -8.35 -9.49 6.86
C ASP A 86 -9.20 -8.21 6.81
N CYS A 87 -9.35 -7.57 5.64
CA CYS A 87 -10.03 -6.26 5.54
C CYS A 87 -11.07 -6.15 4.42
N GLY A 88 -11.31 -7.21 3.63
CA GLY A 88 -12.39 -7.25 2.63
C GLY A 88 -12.19 -6.41 1.36
N THR A 89 -11.10 -5.64 1.27
CA THR A 89 -10.76 -4.86 0.06
C THR A 89 -10.52 -5.77 -1.15
N ARG A 90 -10.71 -5.22 -2.35
CA ARG A 90 -10.36 -5.87 -3.62
C ARG A 90 -9.08 -5.35 -4.26
N LEU A 91 -8.46 -4.34 -3.64
CA LEU A 91 -7.30 -3.65 -4.20
C LEU A 91 -5.99 -4.31 -3.75
N ASP A 92 -5.03 -4.38 -4.66
CA ASP A 92 -3.63 -4.83 -4.44
C ASP A 92 -3.55 -6.18 -3.72
N LEU A 93 -4.36 -7.13 -4.18
CA LEU A 93 -4.39 -8.49 -3.63
C LEU A 93 -3.14 -9.27 -4.02
N GLN A 94 -2.69 -10.12 -3.10
CA GLN A 94 -1.52 -10.96 -3.17
C GLN A 94 -1.85 -12.32 -2.56
N THR A 95 -1.18 -13.37 -3.04
CA THR A 95 -1.18 -14.66 -2.35
C THR A 95 -0.27 -14.59 -1.14
N ASP A 96 -0.75 -15.07 0.01
CA ASP A 96 0.03 -15.14 1.24
C ASP A 96 -0.23 -16.48 1.96
N HIS A 97 0.77 -16.93 2.72
CA HIS A 97 0.68 -18.13 3.53
C HIS A 97 -0.19 -17.89 4.78
N VAL A 98 -1.05 -18.83 5.19
CA VAL A 98 -1.78 -18.76 6.46
C VAL A 98 -0.77 -18.93 7.60
N ILE A 99 0.00 -20.01 7.59
CA ILE A 99 1.13 -20.21 8.51
C ILE A 99 2.42 -19.86 7.74
N PRO A 100 3.23 -18.90 8.22
CA PRO A 100 4.41 -18.44 7.50
C PRO A 100 5.45 -19.53 7.24
N ARG A 101 6.19 -19.39 6.13
CA ARG A 101 7.29 -20.29 5.76
C ARG A 101 8.40 -20.36 6.82
N GLN A 102 8.58 -19.31 7.63
CA GLN A 102 9.53 -19.30 8.74
C GLN A 102 9.20 -20.35 9.80
N GLU A 103 7.93 -20.74 9.92
CA GLU A 103 7.46 -21.70 10.92
C GLU A 103 7.39 -23.12 10.35
N LEU A 104 6.90 -23.30 9.12
CA LEU A 104 6.70 -24.63 8.51
C LEU A 104 7.76 -25.04 7.48
N GLY A 105 8.68 -24.15 7.12
CA GLY A 105 9.62 -24.41 6.03
C GLY A 105 8.90 -24.67 4.71
N VAL A 106 9.42 -25.59 3.89
CA VAL A 106 8.84 -25.92 2.57
C VAL A 106 7.40 -26.43 2.66
N GLU A 107 7.01 -27.07 3.77
CA GLU A 107 5.64 -27.56 3.95
C GLU A 107 4.58 -26.45 4.01
N ALA A 108 5.01 -25.19 4.17
CA ALA A 108 4.14 -24.03 4.07
C ALA A 108 3.60 -23.84 2.63
N ASP A 109 4.31 -24.33 1.61
CA ASP A 109 4.05 -24.03 0.20
C ASP A 109 2.90 -24.87 -0.41
N ARG A 110 1.81 -25.02 0.35
CA ARG A 110 0.62 -25.79 -0.03
C ARG A 110 -0.57 -24.86 -0.25
N LEU A 111 -1.44 -25.20 -1.21
CA LEU A 111 -2.60 -24.36 -1.57
C LEU A 111 -3.62 -24.22 -0.44
N ASP A 112 -3.77 -25.23 0.42
CA ASP A 112 -4.63 -25.18 1.61
C ASP A 112 -4.08 -24.25 2.71
N ASN A 113 -2.78 -23.96 2.66
CA ASN A 113 -2.12 -22.97 3.50
C ASN A 113 -2.04 -21.59 2.81
N PHE A 114 -2.71 -21.36 1.66
CA PHE A 114 -2.71 -20.06 0.97
C PHE A 114 -4.07 -19.39 1.01
N LEU A 115 -4.04 -18.05 1.04
CA LEU A 115 -5.21 -17.19 0.91
C LEU A 115 -4.86 -15.89 0.17
N LEU A 116 -5.86 -15.03 -0.06
CA LEU A 116 -5.66 -13.70 -0.63
C LEU A 116 -5.64 -12.62 0.45
N ARG A 117 -4.59 -11.77 0.44
CA ARG A 117 -4.47 -10.57 1.27
C ARG A 117 -4.08 -9.37 0.45
N CYS A 118 -4.53 -8.18 0.82
CA CYS A 118 -3.98 -6.96 0.24
C CYS A 118 -2.56 -6.74 0.77
N ARG A 119 -1.73 -6.01 0.01
CA ARG A 119 -0.35 -5.68 0.40
C ARG A 119 -0.25 -5.10 1.81
N ARG A 120 -1.19 -4.23 2.19
CA ARG A 120 -1.25 -3.64 3.54
C ARG A 120 -1.36 -4.72 4.61
N CYS A 121 -2.34 -5.62 4.52
CA CYS A 121 -2.54 -6.66 5.51
C CYS A 121 -1.44 -7.73 5.46
N ASN A 122 -0.83 -7.97 4.30
CA ASN A 122 0.30 -8.89 4.16
C ASN A 122 1.57 -8.36 4.87
N VAL A 123 1.91 -7.08 4.70
CA VAL A 123 3.20 -6.54 5.20
C VAL A 123 3.37 -6.68 6.71
N VAL A 124 2.28 -6.58 7.46
CA VAL A 124 2.24 -6.58 8.95
C VAL A 124 2.72 -7.90 9.54
N ARG A 125 2.61 -8.98 8.76
CA ARG A 125 2.93 -10.35 9.18
C ARG A 125 4.42 -10.65 9.06
N ARG A 126 5.20 -9.78 8.42
CA ARG A 126 6.65 -9.91 8.35
C ARG A 126 7.24 -9.54 9.72
N PRO A 127 8.16 -10.34 10.31
CA PRO A 127 8.72 -10.07 11.64
C PRO A 127 9.33 -8.67 11.79
N SER A 128 9.90 -8.12 10.71
CA SER A 128 10.47 -6.78 10.66
C SER A 128 9.44 -5.63 10.62
N HIS A 129 8.14 -5.96 10.50
CA HIS A 129 7.04 -5.02 10.30
C HIS A 129 5.86 -5.28 11.24
N LYS A 130 6.12 -5.76 12.48
CA LYS A 130 5.06 -5.97 13.50
C LYS A 130 4.14 -4.75 13.71
N ASN A 131 4.64 -3.54 13.44
CA ASN A 131 3.86 -2.30 13.51
C ASN A 131 3.24 -1.86 12.17
N GLY A 132 3.55 -2.54 11.06
CA GLY A 132 3.12 -2.16 9.71
C GLY A 132 1.60 -2.25 9.48
N GLY A 133 0.87 -2.86 10.41
CA GLY A 133 -0.59 -3.00 10.39
C GLY A 133 -1.34 -2.14 11.40
N VAL A 134 -0.61 -1.38 12.23
CA VAL A 134 -1.21 -0.43 13.16
C VAL A 134 -1.72 0.80 12.40
N LEU A 135 -1.19 1.03 11.20
CA LEU A 135 -1.45 2.19 10.37
C LEU A 135 -2.55 1.88 9.34
N ASN A 136 -3.43 2.84 9.12
CA ASN A 136 -4.54 2.67 8.18
C ASN A 136 -4.08 2.70 6.73
N LEU A 137 -3.14 3.60 6.41
CA LEU A 137 -2.44 3.62 5.12
C LEU A 137 -1.20 2.71 5.09
N THR A 138 -0.86 2.22 3.88
CA THR A 138 0.48 1.65 3.62
C THR A 138 1.55 2.73 3.83
N SER A 139 2.79 2.36 4.15
CA SER A 139 3.86 3.36 4.37
C SER A 139 4.05 4.31 3.17
N SER A 140 4.01 3.79 1.94
CA SER A 140 4.11 4.62 0.73
C SER A 140 2.95 5.60 0.59
N SER A 141 1.73 5.16 0.85
CA SER A 141 0.54 6.03 0.79
C SER A 141 0.58 7.08 1.91
N ALA A 142 0.96 6.68 3.12
CA ALA A 142 1.06 7.55 4.28
C ALA A 142 2.16 8.62 4.11
N LEU A 143 3.30 8.29 3.48
CA LEU A 143 4.35 9.28 3.20
C LEU A 143 3.81 10.43 2.34
N MET A 144 3.09 10.12 1.27
CA MET A 144 2.50 11.12 0.39
C MET A 144 1.36 11.86 1.07
N TRP A 145 0.51 11.15 1.81
CA TRP A 145 -0.58 11.76 2.57
C TRP A 145 -0.05 12.76 3.61
N ILE A 146 0.96 12.41 4.41
CA ILE A 146 1.58 13.32 5.38
C ILE A 146 2.19 14.53 4.66
N LEU A 147 2.96 14.31 3.59
CA LEU A 147 3.62 15.39 2.86
C LEU A 147 2.61 16.41 2.33
N LEU A 148 1.53 15.93 1.71
CA LEU A 148 0.55 16.79 1.05
C LEU A 148 -0.45 17.43 2.02
N THR A 149 -0.75 16.77 3.15
CA THR A 149 -1.71 17.29 4.13
C THR A 149 -1.07 18.12 5.24
N ARG A 150 0.19 17.87 5.59
CA ARG A 150 0.91 18.59 6.66
C ARG A 150 1.87 19.63 6.12
N ARG A 151 2.25 19.52 4.85
CA ARG A 151 3.11 20.47 4.12
C ARG A 151 4.32 20.95 4.94
N PRO A 152 5.12 20.06 5.55
CA PRO A 152 6.30 20.46 6.33
C PRO A 152 7.28 21.23 5.44
N LYS A 153 7.88 22.31 5.96
CA LYS A 153 8.81 23.16 5.21
C LYS A 153 10.24 22.64 5.18
N THR A 154 10.57 21.63 5.97
CA THR A 154 11.93 21.06 6.04
C THR A 154 11.88 19.54 6.06
N TYR A 155 12.93 18.91 5.53
CA TYR A 155 13.09 17.46 5.59
C TYR A 155 13.07 16.92 7.04
N PRO A 156 13.79 17.50 8.03
CA PRO A 156 13.71 17.04 9.41
C PRO A 156 12.30 17.08 10.00
N ALA A 157 11.50 18.10 9.65
CA ALA A 157 10.10 18.17 10.07
C ALA A 157 9.26 17.06 9.42
N PHE A 158 9.45 16.80 8.12
CA PHE A 158 8.80 15.70 7.42
C PHE A 158 9.15 14.34 8.02
N GLU A 159 10.43 14.07 8.24
CA GLU A 159 10.90 12.84 8.89
C GLU A 159 10.28 12.68 10.28
N LYS A 160 10.25 13.74 11.09
CA LYS A 160 9.62 13.71 12.41
C LYS A 160 8.15 13.33 12.33
N LEU A 161 7.37 13.94 11.43
CA LEU A 161 5.96 13.60 11.23
C LEU A 161 5.78 12.12 10.84
N CYS A 162 6.65 11.58 9.97
CA CYS A 162 6.59 10.17 9.58
C CYS A 162 6.91 9.22 10.74
N ARG A 163 7.86 9.59 11.60
CA ARG A 163 8.21 8.83 12.81
C ARG A 163 7.09 8.87 13.84
N ASP A 164 6.50 10.04 14.06
CA ASP A 164 5.38 10.24 14.98
C ASP A 164 4.14 9.49 14.51
N TYR A 165 3.91 9.39 13.19
CA TYR A 165 2.89 8.53 12.60
C TYR A 165 3.16 7.03 12.83
N GLY A 166 4.38 6.63 13.21
CA GLY A 166 4.73 5.25 13.56
C GLY A 166 5.57 4.50 12.53
N MET A 167 6.12 5.18 11.52
CA MET A 167 6.96 4.53 10.51
C MET A 167 8.35 4.19 11.04
N LYS A 168 8.75 2.92 10.90
CA LYS A 168 10.06 2.41 11.35
C LYS A 168 11.06 2.11 10.23
N MET A 169 10.72 2.44 8.98
CA MET A 169 11.60 2.20 7.83
C MET A 169 12.86 3.09 7.87
N ALA A 170 13.89 2.71 7.09
CA ALA A 170 15.14 3.46 7.01
C ALA A 170 14.92 4.88 6.45
N SER A 171 15.65 5.87 6.97
CA SER A 171 15.49 7.28 6.60
C SER A 171 15.70 7.57 5.10
N ILE A 172 16.47 6.73 4.40
CA ILE A 172 16.59 6.80 2.93
C ILE A 172 15.22 6.80 2.22
N ARG A 173 14.24 6.05 2.75
CA ARG A 173 12.88 6.01 2.20
C ARG A 173 12.12 7.31 2.39
N PHE A 174 12.42 8.05 3.46
CA PHE A 174 11.84 9.38 3.69
C PHE A 174 12.48 10.40 2.77
N GLN A 175 13.78 10.30 2.52
CA GLN A 175 14.48 11.15 1.55
C GLN A 175 13.95 10.92 0.13
N GLU A 176 13.72 9.67 -0.26
CA GLU A 176 13.05 9.32 -1.54
C GLU A 176 11.67 9.96 -1.63
N ALA A 177 10.86 9.89 -0.57
CA ALA A 177 9.54 10.52 -0.54
C ALA A 177 9.60 12.06 -0.56
N TRP A 178 10.59 12.66 0.10
CA TRP A 178 10.82 14.10 0.12
C TRP A 178 11.14 14.68 -1.26
N ALA A 179 11.56 13.85 -2.22
CA ALA A 179 11.77 14.27 -3.60
C ALA A 179 10.52 14.95 -4.20
N LEU A 180 9.31 14.53 -3.82
CA LEU A 180 8.08 15.17 -4.28
C LEU A 180 8.00 16.64 -3.84
N ALA A 181 8.32 16.96 -2.58
CA ALA A 181 8.34 18.34 -2.10
C ALA A 181 9.37 19.18 -2.88
N ILE A 182 10.54 18.61 -3.17
CA ILE A 182 11.58 19.27 -3.97
C ILE A 182 11.11 19.52 -5.41
N TRP A 183 10.36 18.58 -6.01
CA TRP A 183 9.83 18.76 -7.36
C TRP A 183 8.76 19.85 -7.40
N LEU A 184 7.84 19.86 -6.44
CA LEU A 184 6.81 20.87 -6.33
C LEU A 184 7.38 22.26 -5.99
N GLU A 185 8.44 22.35 -5.18
CA GLU A 185 9.13 23.61 -4.87
C GLU A 185 9.72 24.25 -6.13
N LYS A 186 10.31 23.44 -7.03
CA LYS A 186 10.82 23.93 -8.33
C LYS A 186 9.72 24.50 -9.23
N GLU A 187 8.48 24.05 -9.04
CA GLU A 187 7.31 24.51 -9.77
C GLU A 187 6.60 25.69 -9.05
N GLY A 188 7.07 26.07 -7.85
CA GLY A 188 6.45 27.12 -7.03
C GLY A 188 5.20 26.65 -6.27
N GLU A 189 4.91 25.36 -6.29
CA GLU A 189 3.71 24.74 -5.69
C GLU A 189 3.96 24.21 -4.26
N TYR A 190 5.18 24.36 -3.76
CA TYR A 190 5.58 23.97 -2.41
C TYR A 190 6.65 24.91 -1.84
N GLU A 191 6.58 25.19 -0.54
CA GLU A 191 7.52 26.06 0.15
C GLU A 191 8.49 25.22 0.99
N ILE A 192 9.79 25.42 0.81
CA ILE A 192 10.85 24.77 1.58
C ILE A 192 11.71 25.85 2.24
N ASP A 193 11.90 25.74 3.55
CA ASP A 193 12.83 26.60 4.29
C ASP A 193 14.26 26.13 4.01
N LYS A 194 15.11 27.06 3.59
CA LYS A 194 16.52 26.81 3.24
C LYS A 194 17.44 26.95 4.45
#